data_AF-A0A1E7YWQ6-F1
#
_entry.id   AF-A0A1E7YWQ6-F1
#
_cell.length_a   1.000
_cell.length_b   1.000
_cell.length_c   1.000
_cell.angle_alpha   90.00
_cell.angle_beta   90.00
_cell.angle_gamma   90.00
#
_symmetry.space_group_name_H-M   'P 1'
#
loop_
_entity.id
_entity.type
_entity.pdbx_description
1 polymer ?
#
loop_
_entity_poly.entity_id
_entity_poly.type
_entity_poly.pdbx_seq_one_letter_code
_entity_poly.pdbx_strand_id
1 'polypeptide(L)'
;MYNAFMKKLLHQWELEKRRCQSCGMPLQYDPKGGGSEADGTTSGLYCSYCYDHGEFRDPHLSLDQMQARVRQLLRKRNAPWYIRAYMAHRIPTLRRWRSR
;
A
#
# COMPACT_ATOMS: atom_id res chain seq x y z
N MET A 1 7.12 31.12 2.10
CA MET A 1 6.08 30.67 3.07
C MET A 1 4.96 30.00 2.28
N TYR A 2 4.80 28.67 2.38
CA TYR A 2 3.80 27.94 1.58
C TYR A 2 2.39 28.20 2.10
N ASN A 3 1.45 28.54 1.21
CA ASN A 3 0.05 28.69 1.56
C ASN A 3 -0.58 27.32 1.93
N ALA A 4 -1.75 27.35 2.57
CA ALA A 4 -2.44 26.15 3.04
C ALA A 4 -2.74 25.14 1.91
N PHE A 5 -3.00 25.65 0.69
CA PHE A 5 -3.22 24.82 -0.49
C PHE A 5 -1.96 24.02 -0.87
N MET A 6 -0.79 24.68 -0.92
CA MET A 6 0.49 24.04 -1.21
C MET A 6 0.86 22.99 -0.16
N LYS A 7 0.61 23.25 1.14
CA LYS A 7 0.83 22.25 2.20
C LYS A 7 -0.03 21.01 2.01
N LYS A 8 -1.31 21.19 1.66
CA LYS A 8 -2.23 20.09 1.38
C LYS A 8 -1.79 19.28 0.17
N LEU A 9 -1.32 19.95 -0.88
CA LEU A 9 -0.83 19.32 -2.10
C LEU A 9 0.46 18.51 -1.86
N LEU A 10 1.41 19.07 -1.10
CA LEU A 10 2.65 18.39 -0.72
C LEU A 10 2.38 17.16 0.16
N HIS A 11 1.45 17.28 1.12
CA HIS A 11 1.04 16.14 1.95
C HIS A 11 0.38 15.04 1.11
N GLN A 12 -0.52 15.41 0.19
CA GLN A 12 -1.14 14.49 -0.75
C GLN A 12 -0.07 13.76 -1.59
N TRP A 13 0.92 14.49 -2.11
CA TRP A 13 2.00 13.94 -2.92
C TRP A 13 2.91 12.97 -2.15
N GLU A 14 3.24 13.28 -0.89
CA GLU A 14 4.03 12.38 -0.03
C GLU A 14 3.29 11.05 0.24
N LEU A 15 1.99 11.18 0.52
CA LEU A 15 1.04 10.07 0.60
C LEU A 15 0.99 9.22 -0.67
N GLU A 16 1.14 9.86 -1.82
CA GLU A 16 1.12 9.18 -3.11
C GLU A 16 2.41 8.40 -3.39
N LYS A 17 3.54 9.00 -3.03
CA LYS A 17 4.89 8.43 -3.19
C LYS A 17 5.10 7.22 -2.31
N ARG A 18 4.66 7.25 -1.05
CA ARG A 18 4.95 6.20 -0.06
C ARG A 18 3.77 5.24 0.12
N ARG A 19 3.46 4.50 -0.93
CA ARG A 19 2.46 3.41 -0.90
C ARG A 19 3.13 2.05 -0.94
N CYS A 20 2.56 1.12 -0.17
CA CYS A 20 2.96 -0.27 -0.16
C CYS A 20 2.90 -0.86 -1.57
N GLN A 21 4.03 -1.39 -2.03
CA GLN A 21 4.20 -2.01 -3.35
C GLN A 21 3.66 -3.45 -3.43
N SER A 22 2.84 -3.85 -2.46
CA SER A 22 2.09 -5.12 -2.46
C SER A 22 0.57 -4.89 -2.40
N CYS A 23 0.07 -4.06 -1.47
CA CYS A 23 -1.37 -3.85 -1.31
C CYS A 23 -1.86 -2.43 -1.65
N GLY A 24 -0.96 -1.50 -1.98
CA GLY A 24 -1.30 -0.11 -2.32
C GLY A 24 -1.64 0.78 -1.12
N MET A 25 -1.60 0.27 0.11
CA MET A 25 -1.85 1.04 1.33
C MET A 25 -0.77 2.11 1.54
N PRO A 26 -1.13 3.38 1.80
CA PRO A 26 -0.15 4.39 2.21
C PRO A 26 0.57 3.99 3.50
N LEU A 27 1.90 4.08 3.52
CA LEU A 27 2.72 3.62 4.64
C LEU A 27 2.53 4.45 5.90
N GLN A 28 2.08 5.71 5.78
CA GLN A 28 1.73 6.52 6.96
C GLN A 28 0.56 5.94 7.78
N TYR A 29 -0.27 5.09 7.17
CA TYR A 29 -1.38 4.42 7.85
C TYR A 29 -0.99 3.05 8.40
N ASP A 30 0.27 2.66 8.23
CA ASP A 30 0.85 1.50 8.88
C ASP A 30 1.26 1.87 10.31
N PRO A 31 0.77 1.18 11.35
CA PRO A 31 1.18 1.43 12.73
C PRO A 31 2.69 1.33 12.96
N LYS A 32 3.40 0.52 12.15
CA LYS A 32 4.87 0.38 12.23
C LYS A 32 5.61 1.32 11.26
N GLY A 33 4.91 2.13 10.47
CA GLY A 33 5.51 3.01 9.45
C GLY A 33 6.09 2.28 8.22
N GLY A 34 6.04 0.95 8.20
CA GLY A 34 6.57 0.08 7.15
C GLY A 34 6.74 -1.36 7.66
N GLY A 35 7.01 -2.28 6.74
CA GLY A 35 7.48 -3.62 7.08
C GLY A 35 8.92 -3.61 7.60
N SER A 36 9.49 -4.78 7.89
CA SER A 36 10.90 -4.91 8.26
C SER A 36 11.68 -5.73 7.23
N GLU A 37 12.88 -5.28 6.92
CA GLU A 37 13.87 -6.02 6.13
C GLU A 37 14.53 -7.10 7.02
N ALA A 38 15.31 -8.00 6.42
CA ALA A 38 15.96 -9.11 7.14
C ALA A 38 16.97 -8.62 8.22
N ASP A 39 17.54 -7.43 8.04
CA ASP A 39 18.45 -6.78 8.98
C ASP A 39 17.74 -6.01 10.11
N GLY A 40 16.40 -6.05 10.13
CA GLY A 40 15.57 -5.34 11.11
C GLY A 40 15.28 -3.88 10.78
N THR A 41 15.81 -3.35 9.67
CA THR A 41 15.50 -1.98 9.22
C THR A 41 14.08 -1.88 8.67
N THR A 42 13.49 -0.67 8.71
CA THR A 42 12.12 -0.46 8.21
C THR A 42 12.10 -0.37 6.68
N SER A 43 11.24 -1.18 6.06
CA SER A 43 10.98 -1.15 4.63
C SER A 43 10.20 0.10 4.22
N GLY A 44 10.81 0.92 3.36
CA GLY A 44 10.14 2.07 2.73
C GLY A 44 9.21 1.69 1.56
N LEU A 45 9.12 0.40 1.21
CA LEU A 45 8.39 -0.10 0.05
C LEU A 45 7.17 -0.93 0.41
N TYR A 46 7.19 -1.61 1.55
CA TYR A 46 6.11 -2.51 1.95
C TYR A 46 5.59 -2.15 3.34
N CYS A 47 4.31 -2.44 3.61
CA CYS A 47 3.75 -2.27 4.95
C CYS A 47 3.92 -3.54 5.77
N SER A 48 3.88 -3.40 7.09
CA SER A 48 4.01 -4.45 8.09
C SER A 48 2.98 -5.57 7.95
N TYR A 49 1.82 -5.31 7.34
CA TYR A 49 0.81 -6.33 7.06
C TYR A 49 1.16 -7.22 5.86
N CYS A 50 1.97 -6.73 4.93
CA CYS A 50 2.34 -7.48 3.73
C CYS A 50 3.73 -8.11 3.85
N TYR A 51 4.65 -7.46 4.58
CA TYR A 51 6.07 -7.79 4.60
C TYR A 51 6.64 -7.62 6.01
N ASP A 52 7.43 -8.59 6.46
CA ASP A 52 8.02 -8.64 7.79
C ASP A 52 9.28 -9.51 7.76
N HIS A 53 10.34 -9.06 8.42
CA HIS A 53 11.63 -9.76 8.58
C HIS A 53 12.23 -10.27 7.26
N GLY A 54 12.16 -9.47 6.19
CA GLY A 54 12.74 -9.87 4.90
C GLY A 54 11.79 -10.65 3.99
N GLU A 55 10.60 -11.04 4.47
CA GLU A 55 9.71 -11.96 3.76
C GLU A 55 8.26 -11.43 3.66
N PHE A 56 7.56 -11.86 2.61
CA PHE A 56 6.11 -11.60 2.52
C PHE A 56 5.37 -12.53 3.48
N ARG A 57 4.46 -11.98 4.30
CA ARG A 57 3.67 -12.78 5.25
C ARG A 57 2.86 -13.91 4.57
N ASP A 58 2.37 -13.65 3.36
CA ASP A 58 1.66 -14.62 2.55
C ASP A 58 2.40 -14.79 1.20
N PRO A 59 3.45 -15.64 1.11
CA PRO A 59 4.26 -15.74 -0.11
C PRO A 59 3.49 -16.36 -1.28
N HIS A 60 2.55 -17.27 -0.99
CA HIS A 60 1.70 -17.94 -2.00
C HIS A 60 0.44 -17.15 -2.38
N LEU A 61 0.25 -15.94 -1.83
CA LEU A 61 -0.91 -15.12 -2.16
C LEU A 61 -0.88 -14.76 -3.65
N SER A 62 -1.97 -15.02 -4.35
CA SER A 62 -2.11 -14.65 -5.75
C SER A 62 -2.52 -13.18 -5.93
N LEU A 63 -2.32 -12.65 -7.14
CA LEU A 63 -2.76 -11.31 -7.52
C LEU A 63 -4.27 -11.13 -7.29
N ASP A 64 -5.08 -12.10 -7.72
CA ASP A 64 -6.55 -12.05 -7.56
C ASP A 64 -6.97 -12.05 -6.09
N GLN A 65 -6.29 -12.85 -5.27
CA GLN A 65 -6.52 -12.85 -3.82
C GLN A 65 -6.17 -11.50 -3.19
N MET A 66 -5.07 -10.85 -3.60
CA MET A 66 -4.74 -9.51 -3.13
C MET A 66 -5.76 -8.47 -3.59
N GLN A 67 -6.20 -8.51 -4.84
CA GLN A 67 -7.26 -7.62 -5.32
C GLN A 67 -8.57 -7.80 -4.52
N ALA A 68 -8.97 -9.05 -4.27
CA ALA A 68 -10.14 -9.36 -3.45
C ALA A 68 -9.99 -8.83 -2.02
N ARG A 69 -8.83 -9.02 -1.40
CA ARG A 69 -8.48 -8.50 -0.06
C ARG A 69 -8.62 -6.98 -0.01
N VAL A 70 -8.09 -6.26 -0.99
CA VAL A 70 -8.19 -4.79 -1.07
C VAL A 70 -9.64 -4.34 -1.26
N ARG A 71 -10.41 -4.99 -2.15
CA ARG A 71 -11.84 -4.69 -2.34
C ARG A 71 -12.63 -4.89 -1.04
N GLN A 72 -12.37 -5.97 -0.31
CA GLN A 72 -13.05 -6.27 0.95
C GLN A 72 -12.68 -5.27 2.05
N LEU A 73 -11.40 -4.93 2.19
CA LEU A 73 -10.93 -3.96 3.19
C LEU A 73 -11.52 -2.57 2.95
N LEU A 74 -11.57 -2.12 1.70
CA LEU A 74 -12.18 -0.85 1.35
C LEU A 74 -13.70 -0.88 1.49
N ARG A 75 -14.35 -2.02 1.27
CA ARG A 75 -15.79 -2.19 1.55
C ARG A 75 -16.08 -2.04 3.05
N LYS A 76 -15.26 -2.64 3.92
CA LYS A 76 -15.37 -2.49 5.38
C LYS A 76 -15.19 -1.04 5.85
N ARG A 77 -14.45 -0.23 5.09
CA ARG A 77 -14.24 1.20 5.34
C ARG A 77 -15.27 2.11 4.65
N ASN A 78 -16.38 1.56 4.14
CA ASN A 78 -17.42 2.29 3.41
C ASN A 78 -16.89 3.12 2.23
N ALA A 79 -15.80 2.66 1.57
CA ALA A 79 -15.28 3.35 0.41
C ALA A 79 -16.25 3.20 -0.79
N PRO A 80 -16.44 4.27 -1.59
CA PRO A 80 -17.25 4.22 -2.80
C PRO A 80 -16.79 3.12 -3.76
N TRP A 81 -17.73 2.56 -4.52
CA TRP A 81 -17.45 1.42 -5.41
C TRP A 81 -16.35 1.72 -6.44
N TYR A 82 -16.30 2.95 -6.98
CA TYR A 82 -15.31 3.35 -7.97
C TYR A 82 -13.89 3.42 -7.37
N ILE A 83 -13.74 3.84 -6.12
CA ILE A 83 -12.45 3.78 -5.39
C ILE A 83 -12.01 2.34 -5.18
N ARG A 84 -12.95 1.46 -4.81
CA ARG A 84 -12.68 0.03 -4.64
C ARG A 84 -12.19 -0.61 -5.94
N ALA A 85 -12.85 -0.31 -7.06
CA ALA A 85 -12.46 -0.78 -8.38
C ALA A 85 -11.08 -0.22 -8.77
N TYR A 86 -10.88 1.09 -8.70
CA TYR A 86 -9.62 1.75 -9.05
C TYR A 86 -8.43 1.17 -8.26
N MET A 87 -8.55 1.06 -6.94
CA MET A 87 -7.46 0.53 -6.09
C MET A 87 -7.15 -0.94 -6.42
N ALA A 88 -8.18 -1.76 -6.67
CA ALA A 88 -7.98 -3.16 -7.04
C ALA A 88 -7.31 -3.30 -8.43
N HIS A 89 -7.74 -2.51 -9.42
CA HIS A 89 -7.15 -2.50 -10.76
C HIS A 89 -5.71 -1.97 -10.79
N ARG A 90 -5.30 -1.22 -9.77
CA ARG A 90 -3.92 -0.75 -9.65
C ARG A 90 -2.96 -1.80 -9.10
N ILE A 91 -3.42 -2.81 -8.37
CA ILE A 91 -2.57 -3.83 -7.75
C ILE A 91 -1.59 -4.50 -8.73
N PRO A 92 -1.99 -4.91 -9.96
CA PRO A 92 -1.07 -5.52 -10.93
C PRO A 92 0.13 -4.64 -11.31
N THR A 93 0.02 -3.31 -11.16
CA THR A 93 1.11 -2.38 -11.51
C THR A 93 2.18 -2.24 -10.42
N LEU A 94 1.92 -2.76 -9.21
CA LEU A 94 2.82 -2.67 -8.06
C LEU A 94 3.98 -3.67 -8.17
N ARG A 95 5.14 -3.35 -7.55
CA ARG A 95 6.39 -4.12 -7.73
C ARG A 95 6.26 -5.61 -7.42
N ARG A 96 5.47 -6.02 -6.43
CA ARG A 96 5.28 -7.43 -6.09
C ARG A 96 4.61 -8.23 -7.21
N TRP A 97 3.70 -7.60 -7.94
CA TRP A 97 2.80 -8.28 -8.89
C TRP A 97 3.16 -8.05 -10.34
N ARG A 98 4.02 -7.07 -10.60
CA ARG A 98 4.50 -6.77 -11.94
C ARG A 98 5.34 -7.96 -12.42
N SER A 99 4.75 -8.81 -13.25
CA SER A 99 5.51 -9.68 -14.16
C SER A 99 6.31 -8.77 -15.11
N ARG A 100 7.60 -9.06 -15.26
CA ARG A 100 8.55 -8.29 -16.08
C ARG A 100 8.05 -8.11 -17.51
#